data_AF-A0A7X3VQM9-F1
#
_entry.id   AF-A0A7X3VQM9-F1
#
_cell.length_a   1.000
_cell.length_b   1.000
_cell.length_c   1.000
_cell.angle_alpha   90.00
_cell.angle_beta   90.00
_cell.angle_gamma   90.00
#
_symmetry.space_group_name_H-M   'P 1'
#
loop_
_entity.id
_entity.type
_entity.pdbx_description
1 polymer ?
#
loop_
_entity_poly.entity_id
_entity_poly.type
_entity_poly.pdbx_seq_one_letter_code
_entity_poly.pdbx_strand_id
1 'polypeptide(L)'
;MPTEQASAKTLMYIVCVIGLIFAIVMVILFFNAAPARSNIAVHRGSNEDAECLKCHLRGDEKSPTMPHLNLGRCNLCHGLSKAEKQE
;
A
#
# COMPACT_ATOMS: atom_id res chain seq x y z
N MET A 1 -21.95 43.19 -8.40
CA MET A 1 -21.64 42.16 -7.39
C MET A 1 -20.15 42.27 -7.10
N PRO A 2 -19.72 42.69 -5.90
CA PRO A 2 -18.30 42.75 -5.62
C PRO A 2 -17.78 41.31 -5.59
N THR A 3 -16.92 40.95 -6.52
CA THR A 3 -16.17 39.70 -6.43
C THR A 3 -15.11 39.95 -5.37
N GLU A 4 -15.34 39.47 -4.14
CA GLU A 4 -14.26 39.35 -3.15
C GLU A 4 -13.16 38.50 -3.79
N GLN A 5 -12.10 39.17 -4.28
CA GLN A 5 -10.93 38.47 -4.77
C GLN A 5 -10.27 37.84 -3.55
N ALA A 6 -10.29 36.51 -3.49
CA ALA A 6 -9.60 35.77 -2.44
C ALA A 6 -8.15 36.27 -2.38
N SER A 7 -7.75 36.77 -1.21
CA SER A 7 -6.37 37.23 -0.98
C SER A 7 -5.39 36.13 -1.39
N ALA A 8 -4.30 36.50 -2.06
CA ALA A 8 -3.29 35.55 -2.53
C ALA A 8 -2.78 34.62 -1.42
N LYS A 9 -2.74 35.12 -0.17
CA LYS A 9 -2.41 34.32 1.02
C LYS A 9 -3.44 33.23 1.29
N THR A 10 -4.73 33.58 1.24
CA THR A 10 -5.84 32.63 1.41
C THR A 10 -5.81 31.56 0.32
N LEU A 11 -5.58 31.94 -0.93
CA LEU A 11 -5.44 30.98 -2.03
C LEU A 11 -4.26 30.02 -1.81
N MET A 12 -3.10 30.53 -1.38
CA MET A 12 -1.93 29.70 -1.08
C MET A 12 -2.21 28.67 0.01
N TYR A 13 -2.87 29.08 1.10
CA TYR A 13 -3.25 28.14 2.17
C TYR A 13 -4.16 27.04 1.67
N ILE A 14 -5.18 27.38 0.86
CA ILE A 14 -6.10 26.40 0.29
C ILE A 14 -5.33 25.40 -0.59
N VAL A 15 -4.44 25.88 -1.47
CA VAL A 15 -3.63 25.02 -2.34
C VAL A 15 -2.71 24.11 -1.53
N CYS A 16 -2.06 24.62 -0.48
CA CYS A 16 -1.23 23.81 0.42
C CYS A 16 -2.03 22.72 1.12
N VAL A 17 -3.23 23.03 1.63
CA VAL A 17 -4.09 22.06 2.31
C VAL A 17 -4.54 20.97 1.33
N ILE A 18 -4.98 21.34 0.13
CA ILE A 18 -5.37 20.37 -0.91
C ILE A 18 -4.17 19.50 -1.30
N GLY A 19 -3.00 20.10 -1.51
CA GLY A 19 -1.77 19.37 -1.82
C GLY A 19 -1.39 18.38 -0.73
N LEU A 20 -1.51 18.77 0.55
CA LEU A 20 -1.25 17.89 1.69
C LEU A 20 -2.22 16.72 1.73
N ILE A 21 -3.52 16.98 1.55
CA ILE A 21 -4.55 15.92 1.49
C ILE A 21 -4.23 14.95 0.36
N PHE A 22 -3.93 15.46 -0.83
CA PHE A 22 -3.62 14.64 -2.00
C PHE A 22 -2.37 13.77 -1.75
N ALA A 23 -1.31 14.34 -1.17
CA ALA A 23 -0.11 13.59 -0.83
C ALA A 23 -0.41 12.44 0.14
N ILE A 24 -1.20 12.69 1.20
CA ILE A 24 -1.59 11.65 2.17
C ILE A 24 -2.39 10.54 1.47
N VAL A 25 -3.38 10.91 0.65
CA VAL A 25 -4.21 9.93 -0.08
C VAL A 25 -3.35 9.06 -1.01
N MET A 26 -2.42 9.66 -1.77
CA MET A 26 -1.53 8.92 -2.66
C MET A 26 -0.68 7.90 -1.89
N VAL A 27 -0.15 8.27 -0.73
CA VAL A 27 0.61 7.35 0.13
C VAL A 27 -0.25 6.18 0.59
N ILE A 28 -1.48 6.44 1.05
CA ILE A 28 -2.41 5.38 1.48
C ILE A 28 -2.75 4.45 0.31
N LEU A 29 -3.06 5.00 -0.87
CA LEU A 29 -3.39 4.20 -2.04
C LEU A 29 -2.20 3.34 -2.48
N PHE A 30 -0.98 3.87 -2.43
CA PHE A 30 0.23 3.13 -2.76
C PHE A 30 0.40 1.89 -1.86
N PHE A 31 0.25 2.04 -0.53
CA PHE A 31 0.34 0.91 0.40
C PHE A 31 -0.78 -0.13 0.22
N ASN A 32 -1.98 0.31 -0.20
CA ASN A 32 -3.13 -0.57 -0.42
C ASN A 32 -3.21 -1.16 -1.84
N ALA A 33 -2.35 -0.73 -2.77
CA ALA A 33 -2.33 -1.24 -4.14
C ALA A 33 -1.76 -2.66 -4.23
N ALA A 34 -1.01 -3.09 -3.22
CA ALA A 34 -0.41 -4.42 -3.19
C ALA A 34 -1.49 -5.51 -2.99
N PRO A 35 -1.41 -6.62 -3.74
CA PRO A 35 -2.36 -7.72 -3.59
C PRO A 35 -2.22 -8.36 -2.20
N ALA A 36 -3.36 -8.66 -1.58
CA ALA A 36 -3.39 -9.36 -0.31
C ALA A 36 -2.89 -10.81 -0.47
N ARG A 37 -2.15 -11.30 0.54
CA ARG A 37 -1.75 -12.71 0.67
C ARG A 37 -2.98 -13.56 0.95
N SER A 38 -3.02 -14.77 0.38
CA SER A 38 -4.07 -15.73 0.67
C SER A 38 -4.06 -16.11 2.15
N ASN A 39 -5.25 -16.31 2.73
CA ASN A 39 -5.41 -16.59 4.14
C ASN A 39 -5.25 -18.09 4.47
N ILE A 40 -4.08 -18.65 4.14
CA ILE A 40 -3.72 -20.07 4.37
C ILE A 40 -2.74 -20.22 5.54
N ALA A 41 -2.65 -21.42 6.13
CA ALA A 41 -1.82 -21.68 7.32
C ALA A 41 -0.37 -21.18 7.19
N VAL A 42 0.26 -21.38 6.04
CA VAL A 42 1.64 -20.94 5.78
C VAL A 42 1.80 -19.42 5.74
N HIS A 43 0.81 -18.67 5.21
CA HIS A 43 0.84 -17.20 5.20
C HIS A 43 0.43 -16.58 6.55
N ARG A 44 -0.33 -17.31 7.38
CA ARG A 44 -0.64 -16.92 8.77
C ARG A 44 0.54 -17.14 9.71
N GLY A 45 1.39 -18.15 9.42
CA GLY A 45 2.43 -18.63 10.32
C GLY A 45 3.64 -17.71 10.48
N SER A 46 3.88 -16.79 9.54
CA SER A 46 4.99 -15.84 9.65
C SER A 46 4.69 -14.47 9.05
N ASN A 47 5.28 -13.47 9.69
CA ASN A 47 5.29 -12.07 9.31
C ASN A 47 6.72 -11.57 9.01
N GLU A 48 7.70 -12.47 9.01
CA GLU A 48 9.10 -12.16 8.75
C GLU A 48 9.43 -12.31 7.27
N ASP A 49 10.21 -11.37 6.75
CA ASP A 49 10.59 -11.36 5.33
C ASP A 49 11.42 -12.58 4.97
N ALA A 50 12.35 -12.97 5.86
CA ALA A 50 13.22 -14.12 5.65
C ALA A 50 12.41 -15.40 5.37
N GLU A 51 11.29 -15.59 6.09
CA GLU A 51 10.38 -16.71 5.86
C GLU A 51 9.61 -16.57 4.54
N CYS A 52 9.12 -15.37 4.19
CA CYS A 52 8.44 -15.12 2.91
C CYS A 52 9.37 -15.41 1.72
N LEU A 53 10.63 -15.00 1.84
CA LEU A 53 11.64 -15.08 0.79
C LEU A 53 12.11 -16.52 0.51
N LYS A 54 11.91 -17.48 1.42
CA LYS A 54 12.22 -18.91 1.20
C LYS A 54 11.50 -19.47 -0.04
N CYS A 55 10.29 -19.00 -0.32
CA CYS A 55 9.49 -19.42 -1.46
C CYS A 55 9.39 -18.32 -2.54
N HIS A 56 9.18 -17.06 -2.15
CA HIS A 56 8.90 -15.98 -3.09
C HIS A 56 10.11 -15.38 -3.81
N LEU A 57 11.35 -15.73 -3.43
CA LEU A 57 12.54 -15.36 -4.21
C LEU A 57 12.67 -16.15 -5.52
N ARG A 58 12.21 -17.41 -5.52
CA ARG A 58 12.37 -18.30 -6.68
C ARG A 58 11.36 -18.02 -7.78
N GLY A 59 10.19 -17.50 -7.42
CA GLY A 59 9.12 -17.19 -8.36
C GLY A 59 8.59 -18.44 -9.06
N ASP A 60 7.31 -18.74 -8.89
CA ASP A 60 6.64 -19.72 -9.76
C ASP A 60 5.55 -19.03 -10.59
N GLU A 61 4.89 -19.77 -11.48
CA GLU A 61 3.86 -19.21 -12.37
C GLU A 61 2.68 -18.59 -11.60
N LYS A 62 2.45 -19.00 -10.34
CA LYS A 62 1.35 -18.52 -9.49
C LYS A 62 1.79 -17.42 -8.52
N SER A 63 3.08 -17.31 -8.26
CA SER A 63 3.69 -16.35 -7.35
C SER A 63 4.97 -15.78 -7.98
N PRO A 64 4.83 -14.91 -8.99
CA PRO A 64 5.98 -14.37 -9.70
C PRO A 64 6.89 -13.61 -8.74
N THR A 65 8.20 -13.72 -8.95
CA THR A 65 9.17 -12.85 -8.28
C THR A 65 8.89 -11.41 -8.72
N MET A 66 8.28 -10.62 -7.84
CA MET A 66 8.00 -9.23 -8.13
C MET A 66 9.22 -8.40 -7.74
N PRO A 67 9.89 -7.70 -8.68
CA PRO A 67 11.09 -6.92 -8.40
C PRO A 67 10.70 -5.59 -7.72
N HIS A 68 10.18 -5.66 -6.50
CA HIS A 68 9.95 -4.49 -5.67
C HIS A 68 11.19 -4.18 -4.82
N LEU A 69 11.39 -2.90 -4.51
CA LEU A 69 12.44 -2.45 -3.61
C LEU A 69 12.37 -3.24 -2.29
N ASN A 70 13.51 -3.75 -1.82
CA ASN A 70 13.58 -4.44 -0.54
C ASN A 70 13.50 -3.39 0.58
N LEU A 71 12.27 -3.02 0.93
CA LEU A 71 11.95 -2.08 2.01
C LEU A 71 12.00 -2.76 3.39
N GLY A 72 12.19 -4.08 3.43
CA GLY A 72 11.80 -4.91 4.56
C GLY A 72 10.28 -4.90 4.76
N ARG A 73 9.76 -5.92 5.42
CA ARG A 73 8.38 -6.12 5.85
C ARG A 73 7.42 -6.30 4.67
N CYS A 74 7.44 -7.48 4.05
CA CYS A 74 6.52 -7.88 2.98
C CYS A 74 5.05 -7.62 3.34
N ASN A 75 4.70 -7.82 4.61
CA ASN A 75 3.36 -7.62 5.16
C ASN A 75 2.95 -6.15 5.35
N LEU A 76 3.85 -5.19 5.14
CA LEU A 76 3.52 -3.76 5.18
C LEU A 76 2.53 -3.39 4.07
N CYS A 77 2.78 -3.89 2.87
CA CYS A 77 1.89 -3.71 1.71
C CYS A 77 1.02 -4.96 1.49
N HIS A 78 1.59 -6.17 1.67
CA HIS A 78 0.87 -7.42 1.45
C HIS A 78 0.14 -7.92 2.70
N GLY A 79 -1.02 -7.33 3.00
CA GLY A 79 -1.91 -7.77 4.09
C GLY A 79 -2.48 -9.19 3.88
N LEU A 80 -3.07 -9.80 4.92
CA LEU A 80 -3.83 -11.05 4.78
C LEU A 80 -5.25 -10.79 4.26
N SER A 81 -5.74 -11.62 3.36
CA SER A 81 -7.13 -11.53 2.88
C SER A 81 -8.12 -11.86 4.00
N LYS A 82 -9.26 -11.14 4.06
CA LYS A 82 -10.25 -11.29 5.14
C LYS A 82 -11.20 -12.50 4.99
N ALA A 83 -10.94 -13.45 4.10
CA ALA A 83 -11.85 -14.56 3.83
C ALA A 83 -11.14 -15.93 3.77
N GLU A 84 -11.60 -16.85 4.64
CA GLU A 84 -11.51 -18.29 4.43
C GLU A 84 -12.54 -18.69 3.37
N LYS A 85 -12.09 -19.07 2.18
CA LYS A 85 -12.79 -20.13 1.46
C LYS A 85 -12.18 -21.44 1.96
N GLN A 86 -12.82 -22.01 2.98
CA GLN A 86 -12.73 -23.45 3.20
C GLN A 86 -13.42 -24.09 1.97
N GLU A 87 -12.63 -24.66 1.08
CA GLU A 87 -13.09 -25.77 0.24
C GLU A 87 -12.76 -27.07 0.95
#